data_AF-A0A437KJX9-F1
#
_entry.id   AF-A0A437KJX9-F1
#
_cell.length_a   1.000
_cell.length_b   1.000
_cell.length_c   1.000
_cell.angle_alpha   90.00
_cell.angle_beta   90.00
_cell.angle_gamma   90.00
#
_symmetry.space_group_name_H-M   'P 1'
#
loop_
_entity.id
_entity.type
_entity.pdbx_description
1 polymer ?
#
loop_
_entity_poly.entity_id
_entity_poly.type
_entity_poly.pdbx_seq_one_letter_code
_entity_poly.pdbx_strand_id
1 'polypeptide(L)'
;MNNPESVKLEVFTIALKPVAGYENNSFKDLILNIPGVIPENNLFNEFYQLFINRIDEGYTEVRNKAFTLSTNVQEYGYNVTDEIIWGVLKGGVKGSGKTKSPLNNRETEEDLSGNVINDKYFFYLHLPLESSFGYLFFHIYGGESIRKEFIQHIRDLFSIRGKYNKPEPSAILPDSIRDEFKNNSKVVGLSYLTNTLSSSITTDAEFSNLCKEYSIEISIKPKGVNNIPPGKIGILNRVVSGLTFNNFQLSRAQKRVSLQNLSSKKTSTFELDTNDVMPRIYLEGKVPLDVNGTPNFVNLKLFCDDLLRELVAGQYTRIARI
;
A
#
# COMPACT_ATOMS: atom_id res chain seq x y z
N MET A 1 12.92 6.92 -13.20
CA MET A 1 13.52 5.62 -12.83
C MET A 1 13.22 5.37 -11.37
N ASN A 2 12.69 4.21 -11.02
CA ASN A 2 12.38 3.86 -9.64
C ASN A 2 13.64 3.36 -8.94
N ASN A 3 13.90 3.83 -7.72
CA ASN A 3 15.00 3.33 -6.90
C ASN A 3 14.61 1.93 -6.35
N PRO A 4 15.39 0.85 -6.57
CA PRO A 4 15.11 -0.47 -6.01
C PRO A 4 14.87 -0.48 -4.48
N GLU A 5 15.55 0.39 -3.75
CA GLU A 5 15.39 0.53 -2.28
C GLU A 5 14.02 1.13 -1.89
N SER A 6 13.26 1.67 -2.84
CA SER A 6 11.96 2.30 -2.63
C SER A 6 10.76 1.37 -2.87
N VAL A 7 11.03 0.16 -3.33
CA VAL A 7 10.05 -0.85 -3.76
C VAL A 7 9.45 -1.54 -2.54
N LYS A 8 8.11 -1.49 -2.41
CA LYS A 8 7.41 -1.89 -1.19
C LYS A 8 6.17 -2.72 -1.50
N LEU A 9 5.82 -3.60 -0.58
CA LEU A 9 4.55 -4.30 -0.53
C LEU A 9 3.75 -3.76 0.66
N GLU A 10 2.50 -3.37 0.39
CA GLU A 10 1.54 -2.99 1.41
C GLU A 10 0.50 -4.09 1.56
N VAL A 11 0.14 -4.41 2.81
CA VAL A 11 -0.88 -5.43 3.12
C VAL A 11 -2.07 -4.74 3.74
N PHE A 12 -3.26 -5.05 3.23
CA PHE A 12 -4.53 -4.55 3.68
C PHE A 12 -5.43 -5.71 4.09
N THR A 13 -6.25 -5.44 5.08
CA THR A 13 -7.38 -6.27 5.45
C THR A 13 -8.63 -5.74 4.77
N ILE A 14 -9.48 -6.63 4.30
CA ILE A 14 -10.77 -6.30 3.70
C ILE A 14 -11.83 -6.94 4.59
N ALA A 15 -12.52 -6.13 5.38
CA ALA A 15 -13.70 -6.57 6.13
C ALA A 15 -14.96 -6.18 5.36
N LEU A 16 -15.84 -7.14 5.10
CA LEU A 16 -17.14 -6.89 4.51
C LEU A 16 -18.00 -6.04 5.44
N LYS A 17 -18.86 -5.21 4.84
CA LYS A 17 -19.69 -4.26 5.55
C LYS A 17 -21.16 -4.45 5.18
N PRO A 18 -21.85 -5.47 5.72
CA PRO A 18 -23.26 -5.67 5.44
C PRO A 18 -24.09 -4.44 5.86
N VAL A 19 -25.20 -4.20 5.15
CA VAL A 19 -26.18 -3.18 5.53
C VAL A 19 -26.92 -3.64 6.79
N ALA A 20 -27.37 -2.69 7.61
CA ALA A 20 -28.12 -3.01 8.83
C ALA A 20 -29.34 -3.90 8.50
N GLY A 21 -29.48 -5.01 9.24
CA GLY A 21 -30.55 -5.99 9.03
C GLY A 21 -30.27 -7.05 7.96
N TYR A 22 -29.13 -6.99 7.27
CA TYR A 22 -28.70 -8.08 6.38
C TYR A 22 -27.94 -9.14 7.18
N GLU A 23 -28.46 -10.37 7.20
CA GLU A 23 -27.99 -11.44 8.10
C GLU A 23 -26.80 -12.22 7.55
N ASN A 24 -26.63 -12.28 6.23
CA ASN A 24 -25.50 -12.96 5.61
C ASN A 24 -24.27 -12.04 5.59
N ASN A 25 -23.11 -12.62 5.89
CA ASN A 25 -21.85 -11.88 5.87
C ASN A 25 -20.68 -12.80 5.54
N SER A 26 -20.48 -13.07 4.25
CA SER A 26 -19.34 -13.84 3.75
C SER A 26 -19.01 -13.46 2.30
N PHE A 27 -17.78 -13.73 1.85
CA PHE A 27 -17.42 -13.51 0.45
C PHE A 27 -18.25 -14.37 -0.50
N LYS A 28 -18.64 -15.58 -0.10
CA LYS A 28 -19.58 -16.41 -0.85
C LYS A 28 -20.90 -15.70 -1.10
N ASP A 29 -21.52 -15.18 -0.04
CA ASP A 29 -22.78 -14.46 -0.17
C ASP A 29 -22.59 -13.17 -0.98
N LEU A 30 -21.54 -12.40 -0.72
CA LEU A 30 -21.23 -11.20 -1.51
C LEU A 30 -21.12 -11.52 -3.01
N ILE A 31 -20.31 -12.52 -3.36
CA ILE A 31 -19.99 -12.89 -4.74
C ILE A 31 -21.24 -13.36 -5.48
N LEU A 32 -22.10 -14.17 -4.85
CA LEU A 32 -23.38 -14.59 -5.40
C LEU A 32 -24.31 -13.41 -5.74
N ASN A 33 -24.07 -12.26 -5.14
CA ASN A 33 -24.84 -11.04 -5.36
C ASN A 33 -24.17 -10.02 -6.29
N ILE A 34 -22.97 -10.33 -6.82
CA ILE A 34 -22.32 -9.50 -7.83
C ILE A 34 -23.01 -9.73 -9.19
N PRO A 35 -23.56 -8.69 -9.84
CA PRO A 35 -24.18 -8.83 -11.14
C PRO A 35 -23.21 -9.40 -12.18
N GLY A 36 -23.61 -10.49 -12.85
CA GLY A 36 -22.82 -11.19 -13.85
C GLY A 36 -22.12 -12.46 -13.35
N VAL A 37 -22.12 -12.74 -12.04
CA VAL A 37 -21.66 -14.03 -11.52
C VAL A 37 -22.77 -15.07 -11.70
N ILE A 38 -22.47 -16.15 -12.42
CA ILE A 38 -23.40 -17.27 -12.65
C ILE A 38 -22.78 -18.53 -12.04
N PRO A 39 -23.27 -19.04 -10.89
CA PRO A 39 -22.61 -20.11 -10.14
C PRO A 39 -22.94 -21.51 -10.70
N GLU A 40 -22.70 -21.75 -11.99
CA GLU A 40 -22.96 -23.05 -12.64
C GLU A 40 -21.89 -24.10 -12.29
N ASN A 41 -20.63 -23.67 -12.13
CA ASN A 41 -19.51 -24.55 -11.82
C ASN A 41 -18.95 -24.29 -10.42
N ASN A 42 -17.87 -23.51 -10.36
CA ASN A 42 -17.19 -23.14 -9.13
C ASN A 42 -17.31 -21.62 -8.93
N LEU A 43 -17.96 -21.22 -7.83
CA LEU A 43 -18.25 -19.81 -7.54
C LEU A 43 -17.01 -18.91 -7.62
N PHE A 44 -15.88 -19.38 -7.09
CA PHE A 44 -14.65 -18.61 -7.06
C PHE A 44 -14.03 -18.45 -8.46
N ASN A 45 -14.07 -19.50 -9.29
CA ASN A 45 -13.68 -19.41 -10.69
C ASN A 45 -14.56 -18.40 -11.45
N GLU A 46 -15.89 -18.49 -11.30
CA GLU A 46 -16.83 -17.57 -11.98
C GLU A 46 -16.59 -16.12 -11.56
N PHE A 47 -16.34 -15.89 -10.28
CA PHE A 47 -15.92 -14.59 -9.77
C PHE A 47 -14.60 -14.12 -10.38
N TYR A 48 -13.60 -15.00 -10.47
CA TYR A 48 -12.32 -14.68 -11.09
C TYR A 48 -12.48 -14.27 -12.56
N GLN A 49 -13.26 -15.01 -13.35
CA GLN A 49 -13.51 -14.67 -14.75
C GLN A 49 -14.16 -13.29 -14.86
N LEU A 50 -15.19 -13.02 -14.06
CA LEU A 50 -15.84 -11.71 -14.02
C LEU A 50 -14.87 -10.60 -13.58
N PHE A 51 -14.04 -10.87 -12.58
CA PHE A 51 -13.07 -9.91 -12.05
C PHE A 51 -12.04 -9.52 -13.12
N ILE A 52 -11.48 -10.51 -13.82
CA ILE A 52 -10.52 -10.29 -14.90
C ILE A 52 -11.15 -9.56 -16.07
N ASN A 53 -12.34 -9.98 -16.53
CA ASN A 53 -13.02 -9.33 -17.64
C ASN A 53 -13.29 -7.84 -17.36
N ARG A 54 -13.73 -7.50 -16.15
CA ARG A 54 -13.96 -6.09 -15.76
C ARG A 54 -12.71 -5.21 -15.77
N ILE A 55 -11.51 -5.80 -15.64
CA ILE A 55 -10.24 -5.07 -15.62
C ILE A 55 -9.54 -5.12 -17.00
N ASP A 56 -9.86 -6.12 -17.82
CA ASP A 56 -9.26 -6.37 -19.15
C ASP A 56 -10.10 -5.82 -20.32
N GLU A 57 -11.33 -5.34 -20.08
CA GLU A 57 -12.18 -4.65 -21.08
C GLU A 57 -11.59 -3.32 -21.60
N GLY A 58 -10.44 -2.90 -21.08
CA GLY A 58 -9.73 -1.68 -21.43
C GLY A 58 -9.12 -1.02 -20.20
N TYR A 59 -8.77 0.27 -20.32
CA TYR A 59 -8.34 1.04 -19.16
C TYR A 59 -9.53 1.39 -18.27
N THR A 60 -9.52 0.89 -17.04
CA THR A 60 -10.36 1.40 -15.97
C THR A 60 -9.88 2.79 -15.58
N GLU A 61 -10.66 3.81 -15.90
CA GLU A 61 -10.35 5.20 -15.55
C GLU A 61 -10.91 5.58 -14.17
N VAL A 62 -10.03 6.08 -13.30
CA VAL A 62 -10.41 6.60 -11.99
C VAL A 62 -9.70 7.93 -11.78
N ARG A 63 -10.47 9.02 -11.78
CA ARG A 63 -9.96 10.40 -11.64
C ARG A 63 -8.94 10.74 -12.75
N ASN A 64 -7.72 11.09 -12.37
CA ASN A 64 -6.63 11.45 -13.28
C ASN A 64 -5.71 10.26 -13.63
N LYS A 65 -6.07 9.04 -13.21
CA LYS A 65 -5.30 7.83 -13.49
C LYS A 65 -6.14 6.78 -14.17
N ALA A 66 -5.46 5.82 -14.77
CA ALA A 66 -6.09 4.67 -15.36
C ALA A 66 -5.21 3.44 -15.18
N PHE A 67 -5.83 2.27 -15.15
CA PHE A 67 -5.13 0.99 -15.10
C PHE A 67 -5.90 -0.09 -15.85
N THR A 68 -5.19 -1.13 -16.26
CA THR A 68 -5.73 -2.32 -16.91
C THR A 68 -4.89 -3.53 -16.50
N LEU A 69 -5.33 -4.74 -16.84
CA LEU A 69 -4.56 -5.95 -16.58
C LEU A 69 -3.32 -6.00 -17.50
N SER A 70 -2.27 -6.67 -17.04
CA SER A 70 -1.12 -6.96 -17.89
C SER A 70 -1.53 -7.87 -19.04
N THR A 71 -1.07 -7.56 -20.25
CA THR A 71 -1.31 -8.38 -21.44
C THR A 71 -0.52 -9.70 -21.41
N ASN A 72 0.36 -9.90 -20.42
CA ASN A 72 1.09 -11.14 -20.24
C ASN A 72 0.27 -12.11 -19.38
N VAL A 73 -0.29 -13.15 -20.00
CA VAL A 73 -1.13 -14.17 -19.34
C VAL A 73 -0.43 -14.93 -18.20
N GLN A 74 0.90 -14.91 -18.14
CA GLN A 74 1.68 -15.53 -17.06
C GLN A 74 1.77 -14.63 -15.81
N GLU A 75 1.38 -13.35 -15.91
CA GLU A 75 1.49 -12.37 -14.83
C GLU A 75 0.22 -12.29 -13.97
N TYR A 76 -0.81 -13.11 -14.25
CA TYR A 76 -2.03 -13.19 -13.45
C TYR A 76 -2.57 -14.61 -13.38
N GLY A 77 -3.41 -14.86 -12.39
CA GLY A 77 -3.99 -16.18 -12.17
C GLY A 77 -4.79 -16.24 -10.88
N TYR A 78 -5.23 -17.45 -10.56
CA TYR A 78 -6.04 -17.73 -9.38
C TYR A 78 -5.78 -19.13 -8.85
N ASN A 79 -6.09 -19.34 -7.58
CA ASN A 79 -6.11 -20.64 -6.92
C ASN A 79 -7.48 -20.80 -6.26
N VAL A 80 -8.23 -21.80 -6.73
CA VAL A 80 -9.58 -22.09 -6.21
C VAL A 80 -9.55 -22.63 -4.79
N THR A 81 -8.59 -23.50 -4.47
CA THR A 81 -8.51 -24.18 -3.17
C THR A 81 -8.23 -23.19 -2.05
N ASP A 82 -7.32 -22.26 -2.31
CA ASP A 82 -6.90 -21.25 -1.34
C ASP A 82 -7.67 -19.93 -1.51
N GLU A 83 -8.57 -19.84 -2.50
CA GLU A 83 -9.44 -18.67 -2.74
C GLU A 83 -8.63 -17.37 -2.95
N ILE A 84 -7.60 -17.48 -3.80
CA ILE A 84 -6.65 -16.41 -4.14
C ILE A 84 -6.77 -15.98 -5.60
N ILE A 85 -6.66 -14.68 -5.86
CA ILE A 85 -6.44 -14.09 -7.18
C ILE A 85 -5.16 -13.25 -7.13
N TRP A 86 -4.27 -13.37 -8.11
CA TRP A 86 -3.12 -12.48 -8.24
C TRP A 86 -3.01 -11.94 -9.66
N GLY A 87 -2.33 -10.81 -9.81
CA GLY A 87 -2.11 -10.24 -11.11
C GLY A 87 -1.15 -9.07 -11.14
N VAL A 88 -0.71 -8.72 -12.34
CA VAL A 88 0.00 -7.48 -12.61
C VAL A 88 -0.94 -6.54 -13.35
N LEU A 89 -1.07 -5.33 -12.84
CA LEU A 89 -1.76 -4.22 -13.48
C LEU A 89 -0.74 -3.35 -14.21
N LYS A 90 -1.13 -2.85 -15.37
CA LYS A 90 -0.44 -1.78 -16.09
C LYS A 90 -1.26 -0.51 -15.90
N GLY A 91 -0.64 0.56 -15.39
CA GLY A 91 -1.38 1.80 -15.20
C GLY A 91 -0.55 2.97 -14.68
N GLY A 92 -1.19 4.13 -14.57
CA GLY A 92 -0.60 5.34 -14.02
C GLY A 92 -1.41 6.58 -14.41
N VAL A 93 -0.73 7.72 -14.51
CA VAL A 93 -1.40 9.01 -14.79
C VAL A 93 -1.79 9.13 -16.25
N LYS A 94 -2.96 9.72 -16.50
CA LYS A 94 -3.38 10.12 -17.83
C LYS A 94 -2.50 11.26 -18.34
N GLY A 95 -2.08 11.17 -19.61
CA GLY A 95 -1.16 12.11 -20.23
C GLY A 95 -1.76 13.48 -20.57
N SER A 96 -3.02 13.76 -20.22
CA SER A 96 -3.66 15.06 -20.46
C SER A 96 -2.82 16.21 -19.89
N GLY A 97 -2.35 17.09 -20.79
CA GLY A 97 -1.49 18.23 -20.43
C GLY A 97 -0.04 17.87 -20.12
N LYS A 98 0.43 16.68 -20.53
CA LYS A 98 1.82 16.23 -20.40
C LYS A 98 2.42 15.99 -21.79
N THR A 99 3.70 16.31 -21.94
CA THR A 99 4.50 15.97 -23.12
C THR A 99 5.64 15.03 -22.73
N LYS A 100 6.21 14.31 -23.71
CA LYS A 100 7.50 13.62 -23.56
C LYS A 100 8.49 14.10 -24.61
N SER A 101 9.77 14.10 -24.22
CA SER A 101 10.91 14.32 -25.10
C SER A 101 11.97 13.26 -24.85
N PRO A 102 12.73 12.84 -25.88
CA PRO A 102 13.93 12.04 -25.68
C PRO A 102 14.93 12.74 -24.75
N LEU A 103 15.59 11.99 -23.87
CA LEU A 103 16.60 12.57 -22.96
C LEU A 103 17.77 13.25 -23.71
N ASN A 104 18.08 12.76 -24.91
CA ASN A 104 19.15 13.26 -25.78
C ASN A 104 18.68 14.32 -26.79
N ASN A 105 17.38 14.63 -26.85
CA ASN A 105 16.84 15.65 -27.74
C ASN A 105 15.64 16.36 -27.10
N ARG A 106 15.87 17.57 -26.60
CA ARG A 106 14.85 18.37 -25.91
C ARG A 106 13.97 19.19 -26.85
N GLU A 107 14.36 19.29 -28.12
CA GLU A 107 13.65 20.10 -29.12
C GLU A 107 12.43 19.38 -29.70
N THR A 108 12.32 18.06 -29.50
CA THR A 108 11.16 17.28 -29.92
C THR A 108 10.25 17.00 -28.73
N GLU A 109 8.99 17.39 -28.85
CA GLU A 109 7.93 17.11 -27.87
C GLU A 109 6.79 16.34 -28.54
N GLU A 110 6.33 15.28 -27.87
CA GLU A 110 5.12 14.54 -28.23
C GLU A 110 4.07 14.73 -27.14
N ASP A 111 2.87 15.17 -27.52
CA ASP A 111 1.71 15.27 -26.63
C ASP A 111 1.26 13.87 -26.19
N LEU A 112 1.08 13.71 -24.88
CA LEU A 112 0.63 12.46 -24.27
C LEU A 112 -0.89 12.45 -24.01
N SER A 113 -1.63 13.46 -24.42
CA SER A 113 -3.08 13.48 -24.32
C SER A 113 -3.70 12.23 -24.98
N GLY A 114 -4.61 11.56 -24.27
CA GLY A 114 -5.18 10.28 -24.69
C GLY A 114 -4.34 9.05 -24.34
N ASN A 115 -3.10 9.21 -23.86
CA ASN A 115 -2.24 8.11 -23.42
C ASN A 115 -2.22 7.96 -21.89
N VAL A 116 -1.77 6.78 -21.42
CA VAL A 116 -1.51 6.51 -20.00
C VAL A 116 -0.01 6.27 -19.81
N ILE A 117 0.59 6.95 -18.84
CA ILE A 117 1.99 6.73 -18.45
C ILE A 117 2.02 5.52 -17.54
N ASN A 118 2.52 4.40 -18.04
CA ASN A 118 2.31 3.10 -17.43
C ASN A 118 3.51 2.59 -16.65
N ASP A 119 3.25 2.20 -15.40
CA ASP A 119 4.09 1.31 -14.61
C ASP A 119 3.38 -0.03 -14.39
N LYS A 120 4.13 -1.05 -13.92
CA LYS A 120 3.60 -2.36 -13.56
C LYS A 120 3.42 -2.51 -12.05
N TYR A 121 2.21 -2.83 -11.59
CA TYR A 121 1.90 -3.02 -10.18
C TYR A 121 1.40 -4.43 -9.93
N PHE A 122 1.93 -5.11 -8.92
CA PHE A 122 1.46 -6.45 -8.56
C PHE A 122 0.38 -6.36 -7.49
N PHE A 123 -0.68 -7.14 -7.61
CA PHE A 123 -1.69 -7.33 -6.59
C PHE A 123 -1.88 -8.81 -6.27
N TYR A 124 -2.32 -9.07 -5.05
CA TYR A 124 -2.68 -10.39 -4.56
C TYR A 124 -3.89 -10.24 -3.62
N LEU A 125 -4.96 -10.96 -3.92
CA LEU A 125 -6.24 -10.91 -3.24
C LEU A 125 -6.53 -12.30 -2.66
N HIS A 126 -6.80 -12.38 -1.37
CA HIS A 126 -7.30 -13.58 -0.72
C HIS A 126 -8.70 -13.28 -0.19
N LEU A 127 -9.70 -14.00 -0.70
CA LEU A 127 -11.12 -13.75 -0.45
C LEU A 127 -11.82 -15.03 -0.01
N PRO A 128 -11.56 -15.49 1.23
CA PRO A 128 -12.03 -16.79 1.65
C PRO A 128 -13.56 -16.85 1.68
N LEU A 129 -14.17 -17.76 0.93
CA LEU A 129 -15.61 -17.75 0.61
C LEU A 129 -16.47 -17.80 1.88
N GLU A 130 -16.07 -18.58 2.88
CA GLU A 130 -16.81 -18.77 4.13
C GLU A 130 -16.46 -17.72 5.21
N SER A 131 -15.76 -16.64 4.83
CA SER A 131 -15.33 -15.57 5.74
C SER A 131 -15.86 -14.21 5.31
N SER A 132 -16.06 -13.31 6.28
CA SER A 132 -16.33 -11.88 6.02
C SER A 132 -15.04 -11.04 5.93
N PHE A 133 -13.89 -11.69 5.95
CA PHE A 133 -12.59 -11.05 6.10
C PHE A 133 -11.56 -11.64 5.14
N GLY A 134 -10.88 -10.76 4.41
CA GLY A 134 -9.89 -11.12 3.39
C GLY A 134 -8.68 -10.20 3.41
N TYR A 135 -7.77 -10.41 2.46
CA TYR A 135 -6.53 -9.65 2.38
C TYR A 135 -6.26 -9.14 0.97
N LEU A 136 -5.68 -7.95 0.87
CA LEU A 136 -5.13 -7.40 -0.35
C LEU A 136 -3.66 -7.04 -0.10
N PHE A 137 -2.77 -7.57 -0.93
CA PHE A 137 -1.38 -7.18 -0.98
C PHE A 137 -1.19 -6.38 -2.26
N PHE A 138 -0.54 -5.22 -2.14
CA PHE A 138 -0.36 -4.33 -3.27
C PHE A 138 1.07 -3.81 -3.31
N HIS A 139 1.76 -4.07 -4.41
CA HIS A 139 3.11 -3.61 -4.66
C HIS A 139 3.10 -2.15 -5.13
N ILE A 140 3.98 -1.33 -4.55
CA ILE A 140 4.18 0.07 -4.91
C ILE A 140 5.66 0.41 -5.09
N TYR A 141 5.91 1.38 -5.97
CA TYR A 141 7.20 2.05 -6.10
C TYR A 141 7.28 3.28 -5.19
N GLY A 142 8.46 3.88 -5.06
CA GLY A 142 8.68 5.12 -4.28
C GLY A 142 8.06 6.40 -4.85
N GLY A 143 7.31 6.31 -5.95
CA GLY A 143 6.72 7.43 -6.66
C GLY A 143 5.19 7.39 -6.73
N GLU A 144 4.66 7.91 -7.83
CA GLU A 144 3.23 7.84 -8.10
C GLU A 144 2.76 6.39 -8.28
N SER A 145 1.53 6.09 -7.88
CA SER A 145 0.96 4.74 -7.90
C SER A 145 -0.52 4.76 -8.20
N ILE A 146 -1.06 3.68 -8.76
CA ILE A 146 -2.50 3.44 -8.96
C ILE A 146 -3.20 2.78 -7.76
N ARG A 147 -2.49 2.60 -6.63
CA ARG A 147 -3.00 1.86 -5.45
C ARG A 147 -4.38 2.33 -5.01
N LYS A 148 -4.60 3.64 -4.90
CA LYS A 148 -5.87 4.20 -4.39
C LYS A 148 -7.01 3.91 -5.35
N GLU A 149 -6.71 4.00 -6.64
CA GLU A 149 -7.63 3.79 -7.75
C GLU A 149 -8.01 2.30 -7.85
N PHE A 150 -7.05 1.39 -7.70
CA PHE A 150 -7.31 -0.04 -7.63
C PHE A 150 -8.12 -0.43 -6.38
N ILE A 151 -7.76 0.09 -5.20
CA ILE A 151 -8.56 -0.12 -3.97
C ILE A 151 -9.98 0.40 -4.16
N GLN A 152 -10.17 1.55 -4.80
CA GLN A 152 -11.50 2.08 -5.10
C GLN A 152 -12.30 1.11 -5.98
N HIS A 153 -11.69 0.54 -7.02
CA HIS A 153 -12.32 -0.47 -7.86
C HIS A 153 -12.78 -1.69 -7.05
N ILE A 154 -11.93 -2.22 -6.16
CA ILE A 154 -12.31 -3.33 -5.26
C ILE A 154 -13.50 -2.95 -4.35
N ARG A 155 -13.48 -1.73 -3.78
CA ARG A 155 -14.56 -1.24 -2.92
C ARG A 155 -15.89 -1.12 -3.66
N ASP A 156 -15.85 -0.72 -4.92
CA ASP A 156 -17.03 -0.59 -5.76
C ASP A 156 -17.55 -1.97 -6.18
N LEU A 157 -16.66 -2.92 -6.50
CA LEU A 157 -17.02 -4.31 -6.78
C LEU A 157 -17.73 -4.98 -5.59
N PHE A 158 -17.31 -4.69 -4.36
CA PHE A 158 -17.88 -5.26 -3.14
C PHE A 158 -19.07 -4.46 -2.57
N SER A 159 -19.54 -3.45 -3.28
CA SER A 159 -20.69 -2.64 -2.89
C SER A 159 -21.95 -3.14 -3.59
N ILE A 160 -22.81 -3.84 -2.86
CA ILE A 160 -24.07 -4.39 -3.38
C ILE A 160 -25.25 -3.62 -2.79
N ARG A 161 -26.04 -2.99 -3.65
CA ARG A 161 -27.20 -2.18 -3.23
C ARG A 161 -28.14 -3.00 -2.32
N GLY A 162 -28.37 -2.48 -1.12
CA GLY A 162 -29.27 -3.09 -0.13
C GLY A 162 -28.68 -4.28 0.63
N LYS A 163 -27.43 -4.70 0.35
CA LYS A 163 -26.79 -5.86 1.00
C LYS A 163 -25.45 -5.53 1.62
N TYR A 164 -24.54 -4.91 0.85
CA TYR A 164 -23.19 -4.57 1.29
C TYR A 164 -22.85 -3.11 0.97
N ASN A 165 -22.35 -2.38 1.96
CA ASN A 165 -21.73 -1.08 1.79
C ASN A 165 -20.28 -1.24 1.30
N LYS A 166 -19.70 -0.16 0.76
CA LYS A 166 -18.27 -0.11 0.43
C LYS A 166 -17.41 -0.50 1.64
N PRO A 167 -16.55 -1.52 1.54
CA PRO A 167 -15.60 -1.83 2.60
C PRO A 167 -14.54 -0.72 2.71
N GLU A 168 -13.87 -0.65 3.86
CA GLU A 168 -12.73 0.25 4.08
C GLU A 168 -11.48 -0.58 4.36
N PRO A 169 -10.67 -0.90 3.33
CA PRO A 169 -9.48 -1.70 3.53
C PRO A 169 -8.50 -1.01 4.49
N SER A 170 -8.04 -1.74 5.50
CA SER A 170 -7.18 -1.22 6.57
C SER A 170 -5.79 -1.84 6.49
N ALA A 171 -4.74 -1.02 6.42
CA ALA A 171 -3.37 -1.49 6.33
C ALA A 171 -2.95 -2.26 7.60
N ILE A 172 -2.20 -3.36 7.43
CA ILE A 172 -1.74 -4.22 8.53
C ILE A 172 -0.29 -4.64 8.38
N LEU A 173 0.35 -4.92 9.53
CA LEU A 173 1.70 -5.48 9.63
C LEU A 173 1.59 -6.94 10.07
N PRO A 174 2.01 -7.91 9.23
CA PRO A 174 2.19 -9.30 9.65
C PRO A 174 3.10 -9.40 10.87
N ASP A 175 2.84 -10.38 11.74
CA ASP A 175 3.50 -10.47 13.05
C ASP A 175 4.98 -10.86 12.91
N SER A 176 5.38 -11.65 11.91
CA SER A 176 6.78 -11.95 11.61
C SER A 176 7.58 -10.71 11.25
N ILE A 177 7.01 -9.83 10.43
CA ILE A 177 7.66 -8.58 10.04
C ILE A 177 7.68 -7.64 11.26
N ARG A 178 6.58 -7.58 12.01
CA ARG A 178 6.50 -6.84 13.28
C ARG A 178 7.58 -7.31 14.26
N ASP A 179 7.82 -8.62 14.36
CA ASP A 179 8.76 -9.24 15.28
C ASP A 179 10.20 -9.17 14.80
N GLU A 180 10.46 -9.25 13.49
CA GLU A 180 11.76 -8.96 12.87
C GLU A 180 12.20 -7.55 13.27
N PHE A 181 11.30 -6.58 13.20
CA PHE A 181 11.57 -5.22 13.63
C PHE A 181 11.59 -5.10 15.16
N LYS A 182 10.62 -5.63 15.91
CA LYS A 182 10.59 -5.47 17.38
C LYS A 182 11.76 -6.15 18.10
N ASN A 183 12.16 -7.34 17.67
CA ASN A 183 13.09 -8.20 18.41
C ASN A 183 14.54 -8.03 17.95
N ASN A 184 14.78 -7.53 16.74
CA ASN A 184 16.12 -7.40 16.18
C ASN A 184 16.40 -6.03 15.55
N SER A 185 15.74 -4.97 16.01
CA SER A 185 16.06 -3.61 15.57
C SER A 185 16.09 -2.60 16.71
N LYS A 186 16.76 -1.48 16.46
CA LYS A 186 16.76 -0.31 17.33
C LYS A 186 16.22 0.90 16.57
N VAL A 187 15.54 1.79 17.28
CA VAL A 187 15.17 3.11 16.73
C VAL A 187 16.45 3.92 16.56
N VAL A 188 16.68 4.43 15.35
CA VAL A 188 17.80 5.33 15.04
C VAL A 188 17.35 6.75 14.69
N GLY A 189 16.06 6.94 14.41
CA GLY A 189 15.50 8.27 14.21
C GLY A 189 13.98 8.26 14.16
N LEU A 190 13.39 9.39 14.55
CA LEU A 190 12.00 9.74 14.32
C LEU A 190 12.00 11.08 13.60
N SER A 191 11.25 11.23 12.51
CA SER A 191 11.19 12.48 11.77
C SER A 191 9.77 12.93 11.42
N TYR A 192 9.60 14.25 11.33
CA TYR A 192 8.34 14.91 11.02
C TYR A 192 8.60 15.86 9.85
N LEU A 193 7.97 15.59 8.71
CA LEU A 193 8.10 16.39 7.49
C LEU A 193 6.96 17.40 7.37
N THR A 194 7.32 18.64 7.04
CA THR A 194 6.41 19.77 6.80
C THR A 194 7.01 20.70 5.74
N ASN A 195 6.20 21.53 5.09
CA ASN A 195 6.62 22.54 4.12
C ASN A 195 6.36 23.98 4.62
N THR A 196 6.07 24.14 5.90
CA THR A 196 5.76 25.43 6.53
C THR A 196 6.77 25.78 7.62
N LEU A 197 7.34 26.99 7.55
CA LEU A 197 8.35 27.53 8.48
C LEU A 197 7.80 28.68 9.34
N SER A 198 8.39 28.91 10.52
CA SER A 198 7.82 29.81 11.54
C SER A 198 8.31 31.22 11.50
N SER A 199 7.40 32.16 11.75
CA SER A 199 7.73 33.52 12.13
C SER A 199 8.52 33.60 13.45
N SER A 200 8.49 32.55 14.29
CA SER A 200 9.29 32.47 15.52
C SER A 200 10.74 32.01 15.27
N ILE A 201 11.05 31.48 14.09
CA ILE A 201 12.41 31.11 13.67
C ILE A 201 13.05 32.30 12.96
N THR A 202 12.28 32.98 12.12
CA THR A 202 12.68 34.22 11.47
C THR A 202 11.46 35.06 11.16
N THR A 203 11.56 36.37 11.36
CA THR A 203 10.51 37.32 10.93
C THR A 203 10.68 37.76 9.48
N ASP A 204 11.67 37.20 8.77
CA ASP A 204 11.93 37.50 7.37
C ASP A 204 10.87 36.84 6.47
N ALA A 205 10.05 37.69 5.84
CA ALA A 205 8.96 37.26 4.98
C ALA A 205 9.45 36.67 3.65
N GLU A 206 10.60 37.11 3.14
CA GLU A 206 11.20 36.61 1.90
C GLU A 206 11.73 35.19 2.12
N PHE A 207 12.48 34.98 3.21
CA PHE A 207 12.92 33.65 3.64
C PHE A 207 11.74 32.72 3.91
N SER A 208 10.72 33.19 4.64
CA SER A 208 9.54 32.37 4.97
C SER A 208 8.75 31.93 3.72
N ASN A 209 8.68 32.78 2.69
CA ASN A 209 8.08 32.42 1.41
C ASN A 209 8.94 31.42 0.64
N LEU A 210 10.26 31.62 0.61
CA LEU A 210 11.19 30.67 -0.01
C LEU A 210 11.04 29.27 0.58
N CYS A 211 10.84 29.15 1.89
CA CYS A 211 10.69 27.86 2.56
C CYS A 211 9.47 27.03 2.14
N LYS A 212 8.44 27.63 1.51
CA LYS A 212 7.30 26.89 0.96
C LYS A 212 7.70 25.96 -0.19
N GLU A 213 8.80 26.27 -0.86
CA GLU A 213 9.38 25.48 -1.95
C GLU A 213 10.30 24.34 -1.42
N TYR A 214 10.51 24.25 -0.11
CA TYR A 214 11.39 23.25 0.51
C TYR A 214 10.63 22.33 1.47
N SER A 215 11.08 21.08 1.56
CA SER A 215 10.64 20.17 2.62
C SER A 215 11.51 20.35 3.86
N ILE A 216 10.88 20.66 4.99
CA ILE A 216 11.49 20.83 6.30
C ILE A 216 11.32 19.52 7.07
N GLU A 217 12.42 18.97 7.57
CA GLU A 217 12.41 17.76 8.39
C GLU A 217 12.84 18.10 9.83
N ILE A 218 11.97 17.79 10.79
CA ILE A 218 12.29 17.83 12.22
C ILE A 218 12.68 16.42 12.61
N SER A 219 13.94 16.22 13.01
CA SER A 219 14.46 14.89 13.36
C SER A 219 14.82 14.78 14.85
N ILE A 220 14.41 13.67 15.45
CA ILE A 220 14.74 13.28 16.81
C ILE A 220 15.54 11.99 16.72
N LYS A 221 16.78 12.04 17.20
CA LYS A 221 17.71 10.92 17.16
C LYS A 221 18.11 10.53 18.59
N PRO A 222 18.22 9.23 18.90
CA PRO A 222 18.76 8.78 20.17
C PRO A 222 20.16 9.36 20.38
N LYS A 223 20.46 9.82 21.60
CA LYS A 223 21.82 10.20 22.00
C LYS A 223 22.50 9.00 22.67
N GLY A 224 23.72 8.68 22.23
CA GLY A 224 24.55 7.61 22.80
C GLY A 224 24.29 6.22 22.21
N VAL A 225 24.85 5.19 22.86
CA VAL A 225 24.87 3.80 22.39
C VAL A 225 23.60 3.02 22.79
N ASN A 226 22.72 3.62 23.59
CA ASN A 226 21.55 2.92 24.12
C ASN A 226 20.56 2.60 22.99
N ASN A 227 20.31 1.31 22.81
CA ASN A 227 19.31 0.82 21.87
C ASN A 227 17.92 1.16 22.39
N ILE A 228 17.25 2.13 21.77
CA ILE A 228 15.83 2.36 22.01
C ILE A 228 15.06 1.25 21.27
N PRO A 229 14.34 0.37 21.98
CA PRO A 229 13.58 -0.69 21.31
C PRO A 229 12.35 -0.09 20.60
N PRO A 230 11.94 -0.65 19.45
CA PRO A 230 10.79 -0.15 18.68
C PRO A 230 9.49 -0.07 19.49
N GLY A 231 9.30 -0.96 20.47
CA GLY A 231 8.14 -0.92 21.37
C GLY A 231 8.00 0.36 22.20
N LYS A 232 9.03 1.21 22.26
CA LYS A 232 9.00 2.52 22.95
C LYS A 232 8.64 3.69 22.01
N ILE A 233 8.53 3.45 20.69
CA ILE A 233 8.16 4.49 19.70
C ILE A 233 6.79 5.09 20.04
N GLY A 234 5.80 4.28 20.41
CA GLY A 234 4.46 4.78 20.71
C GLY A 234 4.45 5.83 21.82
N ILE A 235 5.30 5.68 22.84
CA ILE A 235 5.47 6.66 23.92
C ILE A 235 6.14 7.93 23.38
N LEU A 236 7.23 7.77 22.62
CA LEU A 236 7.98 8.88 22.04
C LEU A 236 7.10 9.70 21.09
N ASN A 237 6.41 9.05 20.17
CA ASN A 237 5.52 9.68 19.21
C ASN A 237 4.31 10.33 19.89
N ARG A 238 3.72 9.71 20.92
CA ARG A 238 2.60 10.32 21.67
C ARG A 238 3.00 11.67 22.28
N VAL A 239 4.20 11.75 22.88
CA VAL A 239 4.68 12.99 23.49
C VAL A 239 5.07 14.01 22.41
N VAL A 240 5.86 13.58 21.42
CA VAL A 240 6.41 14.48 20.40
C VAL A 240 5.33 14.97 19.44
N SER A 241 4.37 14.14 19.04
CA SER A 241 3.27 14.56 18.16
C SER A 241 2.35 15.59 18.82
N GLY A 242 2.29 15.62 20.15
CA GLY A 242 1.62 16.67 20.91
C GLY A 242 2.39 18.00 20.92
N LEU A 243 3.68 17.99 20.58
CA LEU A 243 4.45 19.21 20.48
C LEU A 243 4.00 20.03 19.28
N THR A 244 4.03 21.33 19.48
CA THR A 244 3.81 22.29 18.41
C THR A 244 5.16 22.83 18.02
N PHE A 245 5.54 22.60 16.77
CA PHE A 245 6.68 23.28 16.17
C PHE A 245 6.09 24.26 15.18
N ASN A 246 6.38 25.55 15.31
CA ASN A 246 5.88 26.54 14.35
C ASN A 246 4.33 26.65 14.26
N ASN A 247 3.59 26.75 15.37
CA ASN A 247 2.10 26.75 15.36
C ASN A 247 1.48 25.58 14.55
N PHE A 248 2.30 24.60 14.19
CA PHE A 248 1.99 23.43 13.42
C PHE A 248 2.19 22.26 14.37
N GLN A 249 1.06 21.70 14.76
CA GLN A 249 1.08 20.55 15.64
C GLN A 249 1.74 19.40 14.89
N LEU A 250 2.78 18.79 15.46
CA LEU A 250 3.53 17.70 14.81
C LEU A 250 2.64 16.47 14.55
N SER A 251 1.50 16.37 15.22
CA SER A 251 0.42 15.44 14.90
C SER A 251 -0.08 15.54 13.46
N ARG A 252 0.02 16.72 12.83
CA ARG A 252 -0.40 17.01 11.44
C ARG A 252 0.71 16.81 10.41
N ALA A 253 1.95 16.61 10.85
CA ALA A 253 3.08 16.34 9.96
C ALA A 253 3.01 14.94 9.36
N GLN A 254 3.67 14.71 8.23
CA GLN A 254 4.01 13.33 7.84
C GLN A 254 5.08 12.81 8.79
N LYS A 255 4.78 11.75 9.51
CA LYS A 255 5.65 11.20 10.56
C LYS A 255 6.38 9.98 10.00
N ARG A 256 7.65 9.82 10.35
CA ARG A 256 8.48 8.68 9.94
C ARG A 256 9.32 8.17 11.10
N VAL A 257 9.59 6.87 11.13
CA VAL A 257 10.53 6.24 12.05
C VAL A 257 11.55 5.40 11.31
N SER A 258 12.82 5.58 11.64
CA SER A 258 13.93 4.79 11.12
C SER A 258 14.35 3.75 12.14
N LEU A 259 14.32 2.48 11.72
CA LEU A 259 14.73 1.32 12.49
C LEU A 259 15.99 0.72 11.86
N GLN A 260 17.01 0.45 12.68
CA GLN A 260 18.21 -0.26 12.24
C GLN A 260 18.17 -1.70 12.75
N ASN A 261 18.25 -2.67 11.83
CA ASN A 261 18.41 -4.08 12.17
C ASN A 261 19.76 -4.30 12.87
N LEU A 262 19.78 -4.98 14.01
CA LEU A 262 20.98 -5.16 14.82
C LEU A 262 21.94 -6.18 14.21
N SER A 263 21.45 -7.18 13.47
CA SER A 263 22.27 -8.18 12.77
C SER A 263 22.87 -7.64 11.47
N SER A 264 22.03 -7.15 10.56
CA SER A 264 22.47 -6.72 9.22
C SER A 264 22.99 -5.27 9.17
N LYS A 265 22.77 -4.48 10.23
CA LYS A 265 23.03 -3.03 10.30
C LYS A 265 22.28 -2.18 9.27
N LYS A 266 21.44 -2.78 8.42
CA LYS A 266 20.58 -2.06 7.48
C LYS A 266 19.54 -1.23 8.22
N THR A 267 19.27 -0.03 7.71
CA THR A 267 18.27 0.89 8.26
C THR A 267 17.08 0.98 7.32
N SER A 268 15.87 0.87 7.87
CA SER A 268 14.61 1.00 7.12
C SER A 268 13.76 2.09 7.75
N THR A 269 13.12 2.92 6.93
CA THR A 269 12.29 4.04 7.38
C THR A 269 10.83 3.77 7.08
N PHE A 270 9.97 3.96 8.07
CA PHE A 270 8.54 3.67 7.99
C PHE A 270 7.73 4.93 8.26
N GLU A 271 6.57 5.11 7.62
CA GLU A 271 5.66 6.21 7.96
C GLU A 271 4.84 5.88 9.22
N LEU A 272 4.35 6.88 9.95
CA LEU A 272 3.53 6.71 11.16
C LEU A 272 2.20 7.46 10.97
N ASP A 273 1.06 6.78 11.04
CA ASP A 273 -0.25 7.42 10.83
C ASP A 273 -0.91 7.79 12.18
N THR A 274 -0.96 6.85 13.15
CA THR A 274 -1.75 7.00 14.40
C THR A 274 -1.01 6.58 15.69
N ASN A 275 0.33 6.67 15.70
CA ASN A 275 1.27 6.13 16.71
C ASN A 275 1.82 4.74 16.40
N ASP A 276 1.24 4.06 15.41
CA ASP A 276 1.73 2.79 14.90
C ASP A 276 2.43 2.97 13.54
N VAL A 277 3.49 2.18 13.37
CA VAL A 277 4.32 2.10 12.17
C VAL A 277 3.45 1.63 11.01
N MET A 278 3.22 2.50 10.02
CA MET A 278 2.57 2.14 8.78
C MET A 278 3.45 1.09 8.09
N PRO A 279 2.94 -0.15 7.94
CA PRO A 279 3.78 -1.30 7.63
C PRO A 279 3.95 -1.43 6.13
N ARG A 280 5.04 -0.86 5.63
CA ARG A 280 5.48 -1.11 4.25
C ARG A 280 6.59 -2.13 4.29
N ILE A 281 6.39 -3.28 3.63
CA ILE A 281 7.39 -4.33 3.54
C ILE A 281 8.31 -4.00 2.37
N TYR A 282 9.53 -3.58 2.65
CA TYR A 282 10.56 -3.38 1.63
C TYR A 282 10.87 -4.72 0.95
N LEU A 283 10.83 -4.75 -0.39
CA LEU A 283 11.04 -5.96 -1.18
C LEU A 283 12.51 -6.26 -1.47
N GLU A 284 13.38 -5.25 -1.35
CA GLU A 284 14.82 -5.43 -1.52
C GLU A 284 15.37 -6.50 -0.55
N GLY A 285 16.09 -7.48 -1.10
CA GLY A 285 16.63 -8.62 -0.34
C GLY A 285 15.62 -9.69 0.05
N LYS A 286 14.31 -9.47 -0.22
CA LYS A 286 13.25 -10.49 -0.03
C LYS A 286 12.79 -11.10 -1.35
N VAL A 287 12.74 -10.28 -2.40
CA VAL A 287 12.36 -10.68 -3.76
C VAL A 287 13.41 -10.14 -4.73
N PRO A 288 13.86 -10.90 -5.74
CA PRO A 288 14.75 -10.39 -6.77
C PRO A 288 14.12 -9.19 -7.50
N LEU A 289 14.86 -8.09 -7.60
CA LEU A 289 14.47 -6.86 -8.29
C LEU A 289 15.37 -6.64 -9.51
N ASP A 290 14.82 -6.12 -10.60
CA ASP A 290 15.62 -5.66 -11.73
C ASP A 290 16.30 -4.30 -11.46
N VAL A 291 17.08 -3.82 -12.43
CA VAL A 291 17.80 -2.53 -12.34
C VAL A 291 16.88 -1.32 -12.15
N ASN A 292 15.60 -1.44 -12.50
CA ASN A 292 14.58 -0.41 -12.36
C ASN A 292 13.71 -0.61 -11.11
N GLY A 293 14.03 -1.59 -10.25
CA GLY A 293 13.24 -1.92 -9.08
C GLY A 293 11.96 -2.71 -9.37
N THR A 294 11.78 -3.25 -10.58
CA THR A 294 10.64 -4.13 -10.88
C THR A 294 10.89 -5.50 -10.25
N PRO A 295 9.98 -6.01 -9.40
CA PRO A 295 10.16 -7.31 -8.80
C PRO A 295 9.93 -8.43 -9.82
N ASN A 296 10.62 -9.55 -9.63
CA ASN A 296 10.21 -10.80 -10.26
C ASN A 296 8.85 -11.22 -9.68
N PHE A 297 7.79 -11.14 -10.49
CA PHE A 297 6.42 -11.33 -10.02
C PHE A 297 6.12 -12.77 -9.56
N VAL A 298 6.80 -13.78 -10.11
CA VAL A 298 6.68 -15.18 -9.66
C VAL A 298 7.18 -15.31 -8.23
N ASN A 299 8.38 -14.80 -7.96
CA ASN A 299 8.94 -14.80 -6.61
C ASN A 299 8.13 -13.91 -5.65
N LEU A 300 7.57 -12.80 -6.13
CA LEU A 300 6.70 -11.96 -5.32
C LEU A 300 5.39 -12.67 -4.92
N LYS A 301 4.80 -13.46 -5.83
CA LYS A 301 3.63 -14.28 -5.52
C LYS A 301 3.95 -15.33 -4.45
N LEU A 302 5.07 -16.04 -4.57
CA LEU A 302 5.51 -16.99 -3.55
C LEU A 302 5.72 -16.31 -2.19
N PHE A 303 6.35 -15.13 -2.18
CA PHE A 303 6.50 -14.34 -0.97
C PHE A 303 5.14 -13.95 -0.36
N CYS A 304 4.14 -13.61 -1.18
CA CYS A 304 2.78 -13.33 -0.71
C CYS A 304 2.08 -14.58 -0.17
N ASP A 305 2.28 -15.76 -0.76
CA ASP A 305 1.74 -17.03 -0.24
C ASP A 305 2.28 -17.34 1.15
N ASP A 306 3.59 -17.16 1.37
CA ASP A 306 4.22 -17.35 2.68
C ASP A 306 3.64 -16.40 3.73
N LEU A 307 3.51 -15.13 3.35
CA LEU A 307 2.99 -14.08 4.21
C LEU A 307 1.50 -14.29 4.53
N LEU A 308 0.72 -14.79 3.57
CA LEU A 308 -0.67 -15.13 3.78
C LEU A 308 -0.82 -16.27 4.80
N ARG A 309 -0.04 -17.35 4.65
CA ARG A 309 -0.09 -18.50 5.57
C ARG A 309 0.16 -18.06 7.02
N GLU A 310 1.12 -17.16 7.21
CA GLU A 310 1.39 -16.57 8.52
C GLU A 310 0.22 -15.74 9.05
N LEU A 311 -0.34 -14.85 8.23
CA LEU A 311 -1.47 -14.00 8.63
C LEU A 311 -2.70 -14.81 9.04
N VAL A 312 -3.02 -15.85 8.27
CA VAL A 312 -4.12 -16.77 8.55
C VAL A 312 -3.86 -17.54 9.86
N ALA A 313 -2.66 -18.10 10.04
CA ALA A 313 -2.30 -18.79 11.30
C ALA A 313 -2.34 -17.86 12.53
N GLY A 314 -1.87 -16.62 12.37
CA GLY A 314 -1.92 -15.59 13.42
C GLY A 314 -3.34 -15.19 13.83
N GLN A 315 -4.29 -15.15 12.88
CA GLN A 315 -5.69 -14.88 13.17
C GLN A 315 -6.36 -15.98 13.99
N TYR A 316 -6.16 -17.25 13.65
CA TYR A 316 -6.70 -18.39 14.41
C TYR A 316 -6.25 -18.35 15.89
N THR A 317 -5.00 -17.93 16.13
CA THR A 317 -4.45 -17.80 17.49
C THR A 317 -5.11 -16.67 18.30
N ARG A 318 -5.61 -15.63 17.64
CA ARG A 318 -6.29 -14.50 18.31
C ARG A 318 -7.77 -14.79 18.60
N ILE A 319 -8.44 -15.57 17.75
CA ILE A 319 -9.84 -15.99 17.95
C ILE A 319 -9.95 -17.02 19.09
N ALA A 320 -8.97 -17.93 19.23
CA ALA A 320 -8.94 -18.92 20.30
C ALA A 320 -8.66 -18.36 21.72
N ARG A 321 -8.49 -17.04 21.87
CA ARG A 321 -8.21 -16.36 23.15
C ARG A 321 -9.36 -15.45 23.62
N ILE A 322 -10.51 -15.53 22.96
CA ILE A 322 -11.77 -14.88 23.36
C ILE A 322 -12.72 -15.98 23.84
#